data_AF-A0A950H2K9-F1
#
_entry.id   AF-A0A950H2K9-F1
#
_cell.length_a   1.000
_cell.length_b   1.000
_cell.length_c   1.000
_cell.angle_alpha   90.00
_cell.angle_beta   90.00
_cell.angle_gamma   90.00
#
_symmetry.space_group_name_H-M   'P 1'
#
loop_
_entity.id
_entity.type
_entity.pdbx_description
1 polymer ?
#
loop_
_entity_poly.entity_id
_entity_poly.type
_entity_poly.pdbx_seq_one_letter_code
_entity_poly.pdbx_strand_id
1 'polypeptide(L)'
;MAAVVAAGAGFLAARLEAGPGLSPLRARIVALAEGQVGYSSDPSSTYCNKFSAYWNAGTDDCGNDNLDEEWCADFAAWVWKQAGAVVQYQLAPGSLNGASASFYVWGLRHGTWHPVGSGYAPQPGDVAVYGLDTGAVTAVHVAVVTADSGDPAAPDVVNGDGDRTGYSVVEVGDHQSDADVTGHAAPLAGYVSPTAPAGSSS
;
A
#
# COMPACT_ATOMS: atom_id res chain seq x y z
N MET A 1 23.77 -38.57 57.35
CA MET A 1 23.73 -37.14 56.98
C MET A 1 23.54 -37.08 55.48
N ALA A 2 22.37 -36.62 55.03
CA ALA A 2 21.99 -36.58 53.61
C ALA A 2 22.55 -35.31 52.95
N ALA A 3 23.14 -35.47 51.76
CA ALA A 3 23.60 -34.39 50.92
C ALA A 3 22.41 -33.76 50.18
N VAL A 4 22.23 -32.45 50.31
CA VAL A 4 21.28 -31.68 49.50
C VAL A 4 22.07 -31.06 48.35
N VAL A 5 21.89 -31.59 47.14
CA VAL A 5 22.35 -30.96 45.89
C VAL A 5 21.25 -30.01 45.44
N ALA A 6 21.46 -28.71 45.60
CA ALA A 6 20.57 -27.69 45.05
C ALA A 6 20.90 -27.52 43.56
N ALA A 7 20.04 -28.05 42.69
CA ALA A 7 20.08 -27.77 41.27
C ALA A 7 19.56 -26.34 41.04
N GLY A 8 20.48 -25.41 40.79
CA GLY A 8 20.14 -24.07 40.31
C GLY A 8 19.65 -24.16 38.86
N ALA A 9 18.36 -23.93 38.65
CA ALA A 9 17.80 -23.72 37.32
C ALA A 9 18.33 -22.40 36.76
N GLY A 10 19.33 -22.47 35.89
CA GLY A 10 19.76 -21.35 35.08
C GLY A 10 18.63 -20.97 34.11
N PHE A 11 18.03 -19.80 34.31
CA PHE A 11 17.22 -19.18 33.27
C PHE A 11 18.15 -18.84 32.10
N LEU A 12 18.14 -19.69 31.09
CA LEU A 12 18.59 -19.33 29.75
C LEU A 12 17.67 -18.21 29.26
N ALA A 13 18.12 -16.96 29.36
CA ALA A 13 17.55 -15.86 28.61
C ALA A 13 17.84 -16.15 27.13
N ALA A 14 16.92 -16.88 26.49
CA ALA A 14 16.86 -16.93 25.04
C ALA A 14 16.70 -15.48 24.56
N ARG A 15 17.73 -14.93 23.92
CA ARG A 15 17.53 -13.75 23.09
C ARG A 15 16.60 -14.20 21.97
N LEU A 16 15.36 -13.69 21.97
CA LEU A 16 14.59 -13.66 20.74
C LEU A 16 15.41 -12.82 19.77
N GLU A 17 16.06 -13.47 18.82
CA GLU A 17 16.45 -12.78 17.60
C GLU A 17 15.13 -12.43 16.90
N ALA A 18 14.68 -11.19 17.10
CA ALA A 18 13.66 -10.63 16.26
C ALA A 18 14.16 -10.77 14.82
N GLY A 19 13.43 -11.52 13.99
CA GLY A 19 13.58 -11.39 12.54
C GLY A 19 13.51 -9.90 12.19
N PRO A 20 14.10 -9.45 11.07
CA PRO A 20 14.14 -8.03 10.74
C PRO A 20 12.72 -7.47 10.75
N GLY A 21 12.37 -6.76 11.81
CA GLY A 21 11.06 -6.17 11.98
C GLY A 21 10.85 -5.11 10.92
N LEU A 22 9.58 -4.85 10.59
CA LEU A 22 9.24 -3.75 9.69
C LEU A 22 9.90 -2.46 10.19
N SER A 23 10.51 -1.71 9.28
CA SER A 23 10.97 -0.36 9.61
C SER A 23 9.80 0.46 10.17
N PRO A 24 10.04 1.44 11.07
CA PRO A 24 8.98 2.26 11.63
C PRO A 24 8.11 2.95 10.56
N LEU A 25 8.68 3.31 9.41
CA LEU A 25 7.92 3.86 8.28
C LEU A 25 6.94 2.82 7.72
N ARG A 26 7.42 1.63 7.40
CA ARG A 26 6.60 0.53 6.84
C ARG A 26 5.48 0.13 7.81
N ALA A 27 5.80 -0.02 9.10
CA ALA A 27 4.81 -0.30 10.13
C ALA A 27 3.70 0.76 10.20
N ARG A 28 4.05 2.06 10.06
CA ARG A 28 3.06 3.15 10.00
C ARG A 28 2.21 3.10 8.74
N ILE A 29 2.81 2.82 7.57
CA ILE A 29 2.07 2.69 6.30
C ILE A 29 0.99 1.61 6.44
N VAL A 30 1.36 0.42 6.93
CA VAL A 30 0.42 -0.70 7.13
C VAL A 30 -0.70 -0.31 8.10
N ALA A 31 -0.35 0.22 9.28
CA ALA A 31 -1.34 0.61 10.27
C ALA A 31 -2.32 1.68 9.78
N LEU A 32 -1.84 2.63 8.96
CA LEU A 32 -2.68 3.67 8.36
C LEU A 32 -3.62 3.10 7.28
N ALA A 33 -3.13 2.19 6.44
CA ALA A 33 -3.95 1.54 5.43
C ALA A 33 -5.04 0.67 6.07
N GLU A 34 -4.66 -0.23 6.98
CA GLU A 34 -5.59 -1.10 7.72
C GLU A 34 -6.61 -0.29 8.52
N GLY A 35 -6.20 0.84 9.10
CA GLY A 35 -7.07 1.73 9.85
C GLY A 35 -8.15 2.42 9.01
N GLN A 36 -8.09 2.34 7.68
CA GLN A 36 -9.14 2.84 6.78
C GLN A 36 -10.10 1.75 6.29
N VAL A 37 -9.85 0.47 6.58
CA VAL A 37 -10.71 -0.63 6.11
C VAL A 37 -12.17 -0.42 6.54
N GLY A 38 -13.07 -0.54 5.57
CA GLY A 38 -14.51 -0.27 5.72
C GLY A 38 -14.93 1.17 5.42
N TYR A 39 -13.99 2.09 5.17
CA TYR A 39 -14.33 3.39 4.57
C TYR A 39 -14.90 3.16 3.16
N SER A 40 -15.99 3.85 2.84
CA SER A 40 -16.60 3.86 1.51
C SER A 40 -16.81 5.30 1.06
N SER A 41 -16.98 5.49 -0.24
CA SER A 41 -17.38 6.78 -0.80
C SER A 41 -18.66 7.33 -0.17
N ASP A 42 -18.71 8.66 -0.06
CA ASP A 42 -19.83 9.42 0.50
C ASP A 42 -20.11 10.65 -0.37
N PRO A 43 -21.28 10.75 -1.03
CA PRO A 43 -22.41 9.84 -0.97
C PRO A 43 -22.12 8.42 -1.48
N SER A 44 -22.80 7.42 -0.92
CA SER A 44 -22.69 6.03 -1.41
C SER A 44 -22.99 5.94 -2.90
N SER A 45 -22.38 5.00 -3.63
CA SER A 45 -22.53 4.82 -5.10
C SER A 45 -21.99 5.97 -5.97
N THR A 46 -21.10 6.78 -5.42
CA THR A 46 -20.28 7.78 -6.14
C THR A 46 -18.79 7.49 -5.91
N TYR A 47 -17.87 8.17 -6.59
CA TYR A 47 -16.46 8.15 -6.21
C TYR A 47 -16.06 9.33 -5.31
N CYS A 48 -17.06 10.01 -4.71
CA CYS A 48 -16.83 11.08 -3.75
C CYS A 48 -16.08 10.57 -2.52
N ASN A 49 -14.84 11.01 -2.36
CA ASN A 49 -13.99 10.53 -1.28
C ASN A 49 -13.07 11.62 -0.71
N LYS A 50 -12.61 11.38 0.52
CA LYS A 50 -11.75 12.31 1.27
C LYS A 50 -10.28 12.27 0.84
N PHE A 51 -9.84 11.21 0.14
CA PHE A 51 -8.45 11.01 -0.25
C PHE A 51 -8.10 11.88 -1.46
N SER A 52 -8.95 11.89 -2.49
CA SER A 52 -8.90 12.83 -3.61
C SER A 52 -9.04 14.27 -3.13
N ALA A 53 -10.00 14.53 -2.24
CA ALA A 53 -10.16 15.85 -1.61
C ALA A 53 -8.90 16.35 -0.88
N TYR A 54 -8.19 15.48 -0.15
CA TYR A 54 -6.93 15.84 0.52
C TYR A 54 -5.88 16.38 -0.46
N TRP A 55 -5.86 15.84 -1.68
CA TRP A 55 -4.94 16.25 -2.73
C TRP A 55 -5.47 17.38 -3.61
N ASN A 56 -6.73 17.82 -3.39
CA ASN A 56 -7.47 18.65 -4.33
C ASN A 56 -7.44 18.05 -5.74
N ALA A 57 -7.62 16.73 -5.79
CA ALA A 57 -7.77 15.93 -7.00
C ALA A 57 -9.25 15.51 -7.14
N GLY A 58 -9.72 15.30 -8.36
CA GLY A 58 -11.15 15.14 -8.68
C GLY A 58 -11.75 16.33 -9.43
N THR A 59 -12.84 16.07 -10.17
CA THR A 59 -13.43 17.05 -11.10
C THR A 59 -14.64 17.78 -10.54
N ASP A 60 -15.36 17.15 -9.61
CA ASP A 60 -16.62 17.67 -9.07
C ASP A 60 -16.63 17.67 -7.54
N ASP A 61 -17.24 18.72 -6.96
CA ASP A 61 -17.49 18.86 -5.52
C ASP A 61 -18.79 18.13 -5.15
N CYS A 62 -18.70 17.24 -4.14
CA CYS A 62 -19.78 16.39 -3.69
C CYS A 62 -20.71 17.05 -2.65
N GLY A 63 -20.42 18.30 -2.26
CA GLY A 63 -21.22 19.06 -1.29
C GLY A 63 -20.99 18.66 0.17
N ASN A 64 -19.96 17.85 0.45
CA ASN A 64 -19.56 17.37 1.77
C ASN A 64 -18.03 17.36 1.96
N ASP A 65 -17.33 18.30 1.31
CA ASP A 65 -15.87 18.43 1.27
C ASP A 65 -15.12 17.28 0.57
N ASN A 66 -15.83 16.27 0.03
CA ASN A 66 -15.25 15.25 -0.83
C ASN A 66 -15.19 15.73 -2.29
N LEU A 67 -14.25 15.15 -3.04
CA LEU A 67 -14.15 15.33 -4.50
C LEU A 67 -14.35 13.98 -5.20
N ASP A 68 -14.95 14.04 -6.40
CA ASP A 68 -15.33 12.87 -7.21
C ASP A 68 -14.24 12.49 -8.23
N GLU A 69 -13.61 11.33 -8.04
CA GLU A 69 -12.78 10.57 -9.00
C GLU A 69 -12.45 9.18 -8.45
N GLU A 70 -12.10 8.21 -9.29
CA GLU A 70 -11.52 6.95 -8.85
C GLU A 70 -10.23 7.17 -8.03
N TRP A 71 -10.13 6.54 -6.85
CA TRP A 71 -9.24 7.03 -5.78
C TRP A 71 -8.28 5.99 -5.21
N CYS A 72 -8.11 4.85 -5.88
CA CYS A 72 -7.14 3.82 -5.47
C CYS A 72 -5.71 4.39 -5.32
N ALA A 73 -5.28 5.22 -6.27
CA ALA A 73 -3.96 5.86 -6.25
C ALA A 73 -3.87 7.00 -5.24
N ASP A 74 -4.93 7.79 -5.08
CA ASP A 74 -4.99 8.87 -4.08
C ASP A 74 -4.90 8.34 -2.66
N PHE A 75 -5.61 7.25 -2.40
CA PHE A 75 -5.54 6.52 -1.14
C PHE A 75 -4.12 6.02 -0.87
N ALA A 76 -3.50 5.29 -1.81
CA ALA A 76 -2.15 4.77 -1.62
C ALA A 76 -1.13 5.90 -1.38
N ALA A 77 -1.23 7.01 -2.14
CA ALA A 77 -0.37 8.17 -1.96
C ALA A 77 -0.64 8.87 -0.62
N TRP A 78 -1.90 8.97 -0.20
CA TRP A 78 -2.30 9.51 1.09
C TRP A 78 -1.72 8.69 2.24
N VAL A 79 -1.82 7.35 2.20
CA VAL A 79 -1.24 6.47 3.23
C VAL A 79 0.27 6.71 3.34
N TRP A 80 0.99 6.73 2.22
CA TRP A 80 2.43 7.03 2.21
C TRP A 80 2.73 8.40 2.82
N LYS A 81 1.96 9.43 2.43
CA LYS A 81 2.11 10.79 2.95
C LYS A 81 1.90 10.85 4.45
N GLN A 82 0.84 10.25 4.97
CA GLN A 82 0.51 10.23 6.40
C GLN A 82 1.56 9.47 7.21
N ALA A 83 2.15 8.41 6.66
CA ALA A 83 3.21 7.65 7.32
C ALA A 83 4.56 8.38 7.39
N GLY A 84 4.71 9.44 6.60
CA GLY A 84 5.92 10.25 6.49
C GLY A 84 6.87 9.82 5.36
N ALA A 85 6.40 9.05 4.37
CA ALA A 85 7.19 8.78 3.18
C ALA A 85 7.35 10.06 2.33
N VAL A 86 8.39 10.08 1.49
CA VAL A 86 8.56 11.11 0.47
C VAL A 86 7.48 10.92 -0.58
N VAL A 87 6.60 11.92 -0.68
CA VAL A 87 5.53 11.99 -1.69
C VAL A 87 5.58 13.39 -2.31
N GLN A 88 5.73 13.44 -3.63
CA GLN A 88 5.44 14.64 -4.41
C GLN A 88 4.18 14.33 -5.22
N TYR A 89 3.06 14.87 -4.75
CA TYR A 89 1.77 14.70 -5.40
C TYR A 89 1.49 15.95 -6.25
N GLN A 90 1.29 15.77 -7.55
CA GLN A 90 0.93 16.84 -8.49
C GLN A 90 0.19 16.25 -9.69
N LEU A 91 -0.77 17.00 -10.24
CA LEU A 91 -1.43 16.70 -11.52
C LEU A 91 -0.49 16.97 -12.72
N ALA A 92 0.71 16.42 -12.68
CA ALA A 92 1.78 16.60 -13.66
C ALA A 92 2.55 15.28 -13.88
N PRO A 93 3.09 15.03 -15.08
CA PRO A 93 3.85 13.83 -15.37
C PRO A 93 5.05 13.64 -14.43
N GLY A 94 5.21 12.43 -13.90
CA GLY A 94 6.35 12.06 -13.06
C GLY A 94 6.20 12.33 -11.56
N SER A 95 5.12 12.99 -11.15
CA SER A 95 4.65 13.04 -9.77
C SER A 95 3.65 11.92 -9.51
N LEU A 96 3.43 11.57 -8.24
CA LEU A 96 2.25 10.79 -7.87
C LEU A 96 0.99 11.62 -8.13
N ASN A 97 -0.08 10.97 -8.59
CA ASN A 97 -1.41 11.55 -8.78
C ASN A 97 -2.47 10.44 -8.83
N GLY A 98 -3.73 10.80 -9.04
CA GLY A 98 -4.87 9.88 -9.12
C GLY A 98 -4.75 8.79 -10.20
N ALA A 99 -3.82 8.89 -11.16
CA ALA A 99 -3.55 7.79 -12.07
C ALA A 99 -2.71 6.68 -11.40
N SER A 100 -3.21 5.45 -11.39
CA SER A 100 -2.49 4.25 -10.90
C SER A 100 -1.07 4.09 -11.49
N ALA A 101 -0.89 4.41 -12.78
CA ALA A 101 0.42 4.34 -13.44
C ALA A 101 1.45 5.36 -12.89
N SER A 102 1.01 6.38 -12.16
CA SER A 102 1.91 7.35 -11.55
C SER A 102 2.89 6.69 -10.57
N PHE A 103 2.48 5.61 -9.91
CA PHE A 103 3.34 4.80 -9.06
C PHE A 103 4.47 4.13 -9.86
N TYR A 104 4.17 3.53 -11.01
CA TYR A 104 5.20 2.94 -11.89
C TYR A 104 6.23 4.00 -12.31
N VAL A 105 5.75 5.17 -12.77
CA VAL A 105 6.64 6.26 -13.21
C VAL A 105 7.47 6.80 -12.04
N TRP A 106 6.85 6.96 -10.86
CA TRP A 106 7.52 7.37 -9.63
C TRP A 106 8.63 6.39 -9.25
N GLY A 107 8.32 5.09 -9.26
CA GLY A 107 9.25 4.01 -8.93
C GLY A 107 10.45 3.97 -9.86
N LEU A 108 10.24 4.15 -11.17
CA LEU A 108 11.36 4.25 -12.12
C LEU A 108 12.27 5.44 -11.82
N ARG A 109 11.69 6.61 -11.49
CA ARG A 109 12.48 7.82 -11.20
C ARG A 109 13.28 7.72 -9.91
N HIS A 110 12.77 6.99 -8.92
CA HIS A 110 13.41 6.85 -7.60
C HIS A 110 14.18 5.54 -7.44
N GLY A 111 14.21 4.68 -8.47
CA GLY A 111 14.89 3.39 -8.41
C GLY A 111 14.20 2.38 -7.47
N THR A 112 12.90 2.52 -7.25
CA THR A 112 12.10 1.70 -6.33
C THR A 112 11.03 0.86 -7.03
N TRP A 113 11.04 0.81 -8.36
CA TRP A 113 10.20 -0.11 -9.13
C TRP A 113 10.77 -1.54 -9.12
N HIS A 114 9.92 -2.50 -8.82
CA HIS A 114 10.25 -3.92 -8.79
C HIS A 114 9.21 -4.71 -9.60
N PRO A 115 9.49 -5.10 -10.86
CA PRO A 115 8.54 -5.88 -11.63
C PRO A 115 8.41 -7.29 -11.04
N VAL A 116 7.21 -7.89 -11.15
CA VAL A 116 7.01 -9.30 -10.80
C VAL A 116 8.00 -10.17 -11.57
N GLY A 117 8.58 -11.18 -10.91
CA GLY A 117 9.59 -12.06 -11.49
C GLY A 117 11.03 -11.50 -11.49
N SER A 118 11.24 -10.27 -10.98
CA SER A 118 12.61 -9.71 -10.79
C SER A 118 13.43 -10.41 -9.69
N GLY A 119 12.80 -11.26 -8.87
CA GLY A 119 13.39 -11.84 -7.66
C GLY A 119 13.26 -10.95 -6.42
N TYR A 120 12.61 -9.79 -6.54
CA TYR A 120 12.22 -8.97 -5.39
C TYR A 120 11.10 -9.66 -4.60
N ALA A 121 11.25 -9.74 -3.28
CA ALA A 121 10.19 -10.16 -2.36
C ALA A 121 9.47 -8.91 -1.84
N PRO A 122 8.15 -8.77 -2.07
CA PRO A 122 7.40 -7.60 -1.64
C PRO A 122 7.50 -7.41 -0.13
N GLN A 123 7.51 -6.15 0.30
CA GLN A 123 7.59 -5.79 1.69
C GLN A 123 6.34 -5.01 2.09
N PRO A 124 5.82 -5.19 3.32
CA PRO A 124 4.74 -4.37 3.83
C PRO A 124 5.05 -2.88 3.70
N GLY A 125 4.10 -2.13 3.16
CA GLY A 125 4.19 -0.72 2.81
C GLY A 125 4.61 -0.42 1.37
N ASP A 126 4.99 -1.42 0.57
CA ASP A 126 5.07 -1.26 -0.88
C ASP A 126 3.68 -0.98 -1.47
N VAL A 127 3.63 -0.43 -2.68
CA VAL A 127 2.39 -0.31 -3.45
C VAL A 127 2.45 -1.27 -4.62
N ALA A 128 1.50 -2.20 -4.67
CA ALA A 128 1.28 -3.11 -5.77
C ALA A 128 0.61 -2.37 -6.94
N VAL A 129 1.05 -2.62 -8.18
CA VAL A 129 0.51 -2.01 -9.40
C VAL A 129 -0.06 -3.08 -10.30
N TYR A 130 -1.33 -2.94 -10.68
CA TYR A 130 -2.09 -3.93 -11.43
C TYR A 130 -2.48 -3.44 -12.82
N GLY A 131 -2.50 -4.36 -13.80
CA GLY A 131 -2.94 -4.06 -15.18
C GLY A 131 -2.07 -3.01 -15.88
N LEU A 132 -0.76 -3.00 -15.62
CA LEU A 132 0.17 -2.03 -16.19
C LEU A 132 0.42 -2.28 -17.68
N ASP A 133 0.18 -1.26 -18.50
CA ASP A 133 0.69 -1.13 -19.86
C ASP A 133 1.80 -0.07 -19.86
N THR A 134 3.04 -0.52 -20.04
CA THR A 134 4.22 0.37 -20.04
C THR A 134 4.37 1.20 -21.32
N GLY A 135 3.76 0.78 -22.43
CA GLY A 135 3.78 1.52 -23.69
C GLY A 135 2.79 2.70 -23.68
N ALA A 136 1.61 2.48 -23.11
CA ALA A 136 0.60 3.52 -22.90
C ALA A 136 0.81 4.32 -21.61
N VAL A 137 1.63 3.81 -20.68
CA VAL A 137 1.83 4.36 -19.32
C VAL A 137 0.50 4.47 -18.57
N THR A 138 -0.27 3.38 -18.62
CA THR A 138 -1.56 3.22 -17.94
C THR A 138 -1.51 2.03 -17.01
N ALA A 139 -2.26 2.07 -15.92
CA ALA A 139 -2.46 0.95 -15.01
C ALA A 139 -3.90 1.00 -14.51
N VAL A 140 -4.44 -0.15 -14.16
CA VAL A 140 -5.85 -0.27 -13.78
C VAL A 140 -6.04 0.09 -12.30
N HIS A 141 -5.18 -0.42 -11.43
CA HIS A 141 -5.38 -0.29 -9.99
C HIS A 141 -4.05 -0.30 -9.24
N VAL A 142 -4.07 0.19 -8.00
CA VAL A 142 -2.98 0.06 -7.04
C VAL A 142 -3.50 -0.28 -5.65
N ALA A 143 -2.72 -1.03 -4.88
CA ALA A 143 -3.07 -1.40 -3.51
C ALA A 143 -1.84 -1.33 -2.59
N VAL A 144 -2.04 -1.05 -1.31
CA VAL A 144 -0.95 -1.00 -0.32
C VAL A 144 -0.69 -2.41 0.20
N VAL A 145 0.54 -2.92 0.05
CA VAL A 145 0.95 -4.23 0.57
C VAL A 145 0.98 -4.19 2.09
N THR A 146 0.31 -5.12 2.76
CA THR A 146 0.25 -5.23 4.23
C THR A 146 1.01 -6.42 4.77
N ALA A 147 1.10 -7.51 4.00
CA ALA A 147 1.91 -8.67 4.34
C ALA A 147 2.51 -9.35 3.09
N ASP A 148 3.64 -10.03 3.30
CA ASP A 148 4.13 -11.03 2.34
C ASP A 148 3.35 -12.33 2.58
N SER A 149 2.59 -12.75 1.57
CA SER A 149 1.83 -14.00 1.59
C SER A 149 2.73 -15.25 1.43
N GLY A 150 4.02 -15.04 1.12
CA GLY A 150 4.94 -16.08 0.69
C GLY A 150 4.91 -16.33 -0.82
N ASP A 151 4.02 -15.65 -1.55
CA ASP A 151 3.99 -15.60 -3.01
C ASP A 151 4.18 -14.14 -3.50
N PRO A 152 5.36 -13.79 -4.04
CA PRO A 152 5.62 -12.47 -4.61
C PRO A 152 4.70 -12.06 -5.77
N ALA A 153 3.90 -12.98 -6.33
CA ALA A 153 2.90 -12.67 -7.36
C ALA A 153 1.48 -12.46 -6.79
N ALA A 154 1.28 -12.63 -5.48
CA ALA A 154 -0.03 -12.59 -4.84
C ALA A 154 0.11 -12.09 -3.39
N PRO A 155 0.44 -10.80 -3.16
CA PRO A 155 0.62 -10.22 -1.83
C PRO A 155 -0.71 -10.09 -1.07
N ASP A 156 -0.65 -9.93 0.25
CA ASP A 156 -1.80 -9.41 1.01
C ASP A 156 -1.76 -7.88 0.96
N VAL A 157 -2.92 -7.27 0.74
CA VAL A 157 -3.04 -5.83 0.45
C VAL A 157 -4.24 -5.20 1.14
N VAL A 158 -4.23 -3.88 1.21
CA VAL A 158 -5.42 -3.04 1.40
C VAL A 158 -5.62 -2.23 0.12
N ASN A 159 -6.76 -2.47 -0.52
CA ASN A 159 -7.23 -1.71 -1.67
C ASN A 159 -7.93 -0.44 -1.17
N GLY A 160 -7.65 0.69 -1.82
CA GLY A 160 -8.59 1.82 -1.83
C GLY A 160 -9.41 1.72 -3.09
N ASP A 161 -10.66 2.16 -3.06
CA ASP A 161 -11.58 2.10 -4.20
C ASP A 161 -11.75 0.68 -4.76
N GLY A 162 -11.81 -0.30 -3.85
CA GLY A 162 -12.08 -1.69 -4.19
C GLY A 162 -13.57 -1.94 -4.39
N ASP A 163 -13.90 -2.89 -5.27
CA ASP A 163 -15.27 -3.23 -5.64
C ASP A 163 -15.75 -4.60 -5.10
N ARG A 164 -14.89 -5.33 -4.38
CA ARG A 164 -15.14 -6.74 -4.04
C ARG A 164 -16.22 -6.90 -2.97
N THR A 165 -16.18 -6.11 -1.91
CA THR A 165 -17.17 -6.15 -0.82
C THR A 165 -18.31 -5.15 -0.97
N GLY A 166 -18.18 -4.25 -1.94
CA GLY A 166 -19.14 -3.21 -2.27
C GLY A 166 -18.46 -2.21 -3.21
N TYR A 167 -19.24 -1.38 -3.88
CA TYR A 167 -18.69 -0.37 -4.77
C TYR A 167 -17.88 0.68 -4.00
N SER A 168 -16.64 0.89 -4.43
CA SER A 168 -15.78 1.97 -3.96
C SER A 168 -15.56 1.95 -2.43
N VAL A 169 -14.86 0.92 -1.95
CA VAL A 169 -14.61 0.63 -0.53
C VAL A 169 -13.11 0.42 -0.26
N VAL A 170 -12.62 0.83 0.91
CA VAL A 170 -11.32 0.39 1.42
C VAL A 170 -11.46 -1.01 1.99
N GLU A 171 -10.76 -1.98 1.41
CA GLU A 171 -10.95 -3.39 1.75
C GLU A 171 -9.66 -4.19 1.70
N VAL A 172 -9.64 -5.28 2.46
CA VAL A 172 -8.53 -6.23 2.46
C VAL A 172 -8.59 -7.12 1.21
N GLY A 173 -7.43 -7.40 0.63
CA GLY A 173 -7.23 -8.42 -0.38
C GLY A 173 -6.22 -9.45 0.15
N ASP A 174 -6.61 -10.72 0.15
CA ASP A 174 -5.73 -11.82 0.57
C ASP A 174 -5.18 -12.51 -0.68
N HIS A 175 -3.86 -12.67 -0.74
CA HIS A 175 -3.18 -13.32 -1.86
C HIS A 175 -3.59 -12.75 -3.24
N GLN A 176 -3.56 -11.43 -3.38
CA GLN A 176 -4.18 -10.73 -4.51
C GLN A 176 -3.29 -10.70 -5.76
N SER A 177 -3.51 -11.65 -6.69
CA SER A 177 -2.79 -11.73 -7.97
C SER A 177 -3.36 -10.81 -9.07
N ASP A 178 -4.62 -10.40 -8.93
CA ASP A 178 -5.36 -9.55 -9.87
C ASP A 178 -6.09 -8.46 -9.11
N ALA A 179 -6.32 -7.30 -9.72
CA ALA A 179 -7.03 -6.21 -9.06
C ALA A 179 -8.49 -6.56 -8.74
N ASP A 180 -8.95 -6.14 -7.56
CA ASP A 180 -10.34 -6.25 -7.08
C ASP A 180 -11.23 -5.13 -7.67
N VAL A 181 -11.24 -4.99 -9.00
CA VAL A 181 -12.05 -4.01 -9.73
C VAL A 181 -13.03 -4.67 -10.68
N THR A 182 -14.15 -4.00 -10.97
CA THR A 182 -15.15 -4.54 -11.89
C THR A 182 -14.71 -4.51 -13.36
N GLY A 183 -15.02 -5.59 -14.09
CA GLY A 183 -15.07 -5.61 -15.56
C GLY A 183 -13.81 -6.02 -16.33
N HIS A 184 -12.62 -6.13 -15.72
CA HIS A 184 -11.39 -6.46 -16.44
C HIS A 184 -10.39 -7.26 -15.59
N ALA A 185 -9.73 -8.25 -16.21
CA ALA A 185 -8.57 -8.89 -15.59
C ALA A 185 -7.38 -7.92 -15.61
N ALA A 186 -6.86 -7.61 -14.43
CA ALA A 186 -5.75 -6.69 -14.25
C ALA A 186 -4.69 -7.38 -13.37
N PRO A 187 -3.81 -8.20 -13.99
CA PRO A 187 -2.83 -8.96 -13.24
C PRO A 187 -1.79 -8.04 -12.59
N LEU A 188 -1.23 -8.48 -11.48
CA LEU A 188 -0.15 -7.79 -10.79
C LEU A 188 1.09 -7.65 -11.71
N ALA A 189 1.54 -6.42 -11.90
CA ALA A 189 2.70 -6.11 -12.73
C ALA A 189 3.99 -5.93 -11.92
N GLY A 190 3.88 -5.43 -10.69
CA GLY A 190 5.03 -5.17 -9.84
C GLY A 190 4.71 -4.29 -8.64
N TYR A 191 5.77 -3.83 -7.99
CA TYR A 191 5.73 -3.10 -6.74
C TYR A 191 6.53 -1.81 -6.83
N VAL A 192 6.12 -0.82 -6.03
CA VAL A 192 6.89 0.38 -5.78
C VAL A 192 7.18 0.49 -4.29
N SER A 193 8.46 0.56 -3.93
CA SER A 193 8.87 0.76 -2.54
C SER A 193 8.72 2.24 -2.11
N PRO A 194 8.24 2.51 -0.88
CA PRO A 194 8.21 3.85 -0.31
C PRO A 194 9.65 4.33 -0.03
N THR A 195 9.87 5.64 -0.17
CA THR A 195 11.16 6.25 0.18
C THR A 195 11.03 7.05 1.48
N ALA A 196 11.94 6.84 2.43
CA ALA A 196 11.99 7.62 3.65
C ALA A 196 12.68 8.99 3.40
N PRO A 197 12.29 10.06 4.11
CA PRO A 197 13.05 11.33 4.08
C PRO A 197 14.49 11.11 4.50
N ALA A 198 15.42 11.87 3.90
CA ALA A 198 16.83 11.81 4.29
C ALA A 198 16.99 12.09 5.80
N GLY A 199 17.61 11.16 6.53
CA GLY A 199 17.82 11.26 7.99
C GLY A 199 16.85 10.45 8.87
N SER A 200 15.92 9.70 8.29
CA SER A 200 14.89 8.94 9.04
C SER A 200 15.31 7.52 9.47
N SER A 201 16.61 7.20 9.47
CA SER A 201 17.11 5.88 9.85
C SER A 201 17.25 5.80 11.37
N SER A 202 16.26 5.19 12.03
CA SER A 202 16.40 4.74 13.43
C SER A 202 15.51 3.54 13.68
#